data_AF-A0A9D8QQH2-F1
#
_entry.id   AF-A0A9D8QQH2-F1
#
_cell.length_a   1.000
_cell.length_b   1.000
_cell.length_c   1.000
_cell.angle_alpha   90.00
_cell.angle_beta   90.00
_cell.angle_gamma   90.00
#
_symmetry.space_group_name_H-M   'P 1'
#
loop_
_entity.id
_entity.type
_entity.pdbx_description
1 polymer ?
#
loop_
_entity_poly.entity_id
_entity_poly.type
_entity_poly.pdbx_seq_one_letter_code
_entity_poly.pdbx_strand_id
1 'polypeptide(L)'
;MLTQDEFKQALEAEIRKAGSQTALAEKLGMTQSQISDYLRGRFQVENITIGNLYKLFPNTQIKLSGSITAEPIAKSVEDQLLEVYRRLTPEEKVRCLAIVIANFPDKIRKRMT
;
A
#
# COMPACT_ATOMS: atom_id res chain seq x y z
N MET A 1 11.90 -2.98 5.72
CA MET A 1 11.63 -4.34 6.22
C MET A 1 10.72 -4.18 7.42
N LEU A 2 9.66 -4.98 7.54
CA LEU A 2 8.77 -4.91 8.70
C LEU A 2 9.51 -5.46 9.93
N THR A 3 9.65 -4.65 10.97
CA THR A 3 10.28 -5.04 12.25
C THR A 3 9.27 -5.69 13.19
N GLN A 4 9.77 -6.42 14.20
CA GLN A 4 8.92 -7.03 15.23
C GLN A 4 8.12 -5.97 16.00
N ASP A 5 8.72 -4.83 16.31
CA ASP A 5 8.07 -3.76 17.05
C ASP A 5 6.98 -3.06 16.22
N GLU A 6 7.24 -2.78 14.94
CA GLU A 6 6.22 -2.24 14.03
C GLU A 6 5.04 -3.20 13.87
N PHE A 7 5.31 -4.50 13.72
CA PHE A 7 4.27 -5.51 13.67
C PHE A 7 3.44 -5.53 14.95
N LYS A 8 4.09 -5.48 16.12
CA LYS A 8 3.40 -5.46 17.42
C LYS A 8 2.53 -4.22 17.57
N GLN A 9 3.04 -3.04 17.25
CA GLN A 9 2.27 -1.79 17.30
C GLN A 9 1.05 -1.84 16.38
N ALA A 10 1.21 -2.36 15.16
CA ALA A 10 0.10 -2.54 14.24
C ALA A 10 -0.95 -3.52 14.80
N LEU A 11 -0.51 -4.64 15.39
CA LEU A 11 -1.42 -5.61 16.01
C LEU A 11 -2.15 -5.03 17.22
N GLU A 12 -1.48 -4.25 18.07
CA GLU A 12 -2.10 -3.55 19.20
C GLU A 12 -3.17 -2.56 18.74
N ALA A 13 -2.96 -1.89 17.61
CA ALA A 13 -3.94 -1.00 17.01
C ALA A 13 -5.19 -1.76 16.54
N GLU A 14 -5.03 -2.93 15.90
CA GLU A 14 -6.15 -3.78 15.49
C GLU A 14 -6.91 -4.36 16.68
N ILE A 15 -6.21 -4.76 17.75
CA ILE A 15 -6.83 -5.19 19.01
C ILE A 15 -7.65 -4.07 19.63
N ARG A 16 -7.11 -2.83 19.66
CA ARG A 16 -7.84 -1.67 20.19
C ARG A 16 -9.11 -1.38 19.40
N LYS A 17 -9.06 -1.49 18.06
CA LYS A 17 -10.24 -1.34 17.19
C LYS A 17 -11.29 -2.43 17.43
N ALA A 18 -10.84 -3.67 17.69
CA ALA A 18 -11.73 -4.78 18.01
C ALA A 18 -12.23 -4.79 19.47
N GLY A 19 -11.58 -4.03 20.36
CA GLY A 19 -11.90 -3.92 21.79
C GLY A 19 -11.13 -4.90 22.68
N SER A 20 -10.81 -6.10 22.20
CA SER A 20 -10.00 -7.08 22.95
C SER A 20 -9.30 -8.09 22.03
N GLN A 21 -8.35 -8.86 22.56
CA GLN A 21 -7.69 -9.94 21.82
C GLN A 21 -8.68 -11.03 21.41
N THR A 22 -9.62 -11.37 22.29
CA THR A 22 -10.67 -12.38 22.03
C THR A 22 -11.59 -11.91 20.92
N ALA A 23 -12.06 -10.65 20.96
CA ALA A 23 -12.92 -10.08 19.93
C ALA A 23 -12.22 -10.02 18.56
N LEU A 24 -10.93 -9.68 18.53
CA LEU A 24 -10.14 -9.73 17.28
C LEU A 24 -10.01 -11.16 16.77
N ALA A 25 -9.72 -12.12 17.65
CA ALA A 25 -9.57 -13.53 17.30
C ALA A 25 -10.86 -14.10 16.70
N GLU A 26 -12.01 -13.85 17.32
CA GLU A 26 -13.33 -14.23 16.81
C GLU A 26 -13.61 -13.61 15.44
N LYS A 27 -13.36 -12.30 15.28
CA LYS A 27 -13.53 -11.59 14.02
C LYS A 27 -12.70 -12.18 12.88
N LEU A 28 -11.49 -12.66 13.18
CA LEU A 28 -10.54 -13.17 12.19
C LEU A 28 -10.56 -14.69 12.02
N GLY A 29 -11.40 -15.41 12.79
CA GLY A 29 -11.39 -16.87 12.81
C GLY A 29 -10.05 -17.45 13.28
N MET A 30 -9.43 -16.82 14.27
CA MET A 30 -8.16 -17.22 14.89
C MET A 30 -8.40 -17.57 16.36
N THR A 31 -7.46 -18.24 17.02
CA THR A 31 -7.55 -18.44 18.47
C THR A 31 -6.98 -17.23 19.20
N GLN A 32 -7.52 -16.91 20.39
CA GLN A 32 -6.97 -15.82 21.21
C GLN A 32 -5.51 -16.11 21.60
N SER A 33 -5.14 -17.39 21.80
CA SER A 33 -3.76 -17.78 22.06
C SER A 33 -2.81 -17.44 20.92
N GLN A 34 -3.24 -17.62 19.65
CA GLN A 34 -2.44 -17.21 18.49
C GLN A 34 -2.17 -15.69 18.51
N ILE A 35 -3.20 -14.87 18.77
CA ILE A 35 -3.03 -13.41 18.89
C ILE A 35 -2.08 -13.05 20.06
N SER A 36 -2.23 -13.72 21.20
CA SER A 36 -1.34 -13.52 22.35
C SER A 36 0.11 -13.91 22.05
N ASP A 37 0.34 -14.95 21.26
CA ASP A 37 1.69 -15.40 20.93
C ASP A 37 2.38 -14.44 19.97
N TYR A 38 1.63 -13.85 19.04
CA TYR A 38 2.12 -12.75 18.21
C TYR A 38 2.52 -11.52 19.04
N LEU A 39 1.68 -11.10 19.99
CA LEU A 39 1.99 -9.95 20.87
C LEU A 39 3.21 -10.16 21.76
N ARG A 40 3.39 -11.40 22.25
CA ARG A 40 4.51 -11.76 23.14
C ARG A 40 5.82 -11.99 22.37
N GLY A 41 5.80 -11.91 21.03
CA GLY A 41 6.97 -12.18 20.21
C GLY A 41 7.41 -13.64 20.22
N ARG A 42 6.53 -14.58 20.59
CA ARG A 42 6.81 -16.01 20.49
C ARG A 42 6.89 -16.47 19.03
N PHE A 43 6.26 -15.71 18.14
CA PHE A 43 6.47 -15.79 16.70
C PHE A 43 7.28 -14.59 16.22
N GLN A 44 8.40 -14.87 15.57
CA GLN A 44 9.15 -13.87 14.81
C GLN A 44 8.33 -13.46 13.58
N VAL A 45 8.33 -12.16 13.26
CA VAL A 45 7.61 -11.61 12.11
C VAL A 45 8.00 -12.27 10.79
N GLU A 46 9.26 -12.71 10.66
CA GLU A 46 9.78 -13.46 9.50
C GLU A 46 9.13 -14.83 9.31
N ASN A 47 8.55 -15.41 10.38
CA ASN A 47 7.92 -16.73 10.37
C ASN A 47 6.40 -16.65 10.22
N ILE A 48 5.83 -15.45 10.04
CA ILE A 48 4.41 -15.30 9.74
C ILE A 48 4.13 -15.73 8.31
N THR A 49 3.09 -16.55 8.14
CA THR A 49 2.59 -16.86 6.80
C THR A 49 1.93 -15.63 6.20
N ILE A 50 2.08 -15.44 4.89
CA ILE A 50 1.42 -14.36 4.14
C ILE A 50 -0.10 -14.39 4.35
N GLY A 51 -0.70 -15.58 4.43
CA GLY A 51 -2.12 -15.76 4.71
C GLY A 51 -2.52 -15.18 6.07
N ASN A 52 -1.75 -15.42 7.13
CA ASN A 52 -2.03 -14.83 8.44
C ASN A 52 -1.80 -13.32 8.45
N LEU A 53 -0.80 -12.83 7.71
CA LEU A 53 -0.58 -11.39 7.56
C LEU A 53 -1.80 -10.69 6.94
N TYR A 54 -2.38 -11.25 5.87
CA TYR A 54 -3.59 -10.72 5.25
C TYR A 54 -4.83 -10.83 6.13
N LYS A 55 -4.94 -11.87 6.96
CA LYS A 55 -6.03 -11.94 7.94
C LYS A 55 -5.93 -10.82 8.97
N LEU A 56 -4.75 -10.63 9.55
CA LEU A 56 -4.50 -9.61 10.57
C LEU A 56 -4.64 -8.20 10.01
N PHE A 57 -4.21 -7.99 8.77
CA PHE A 57 -4.17 -6.67 8.13
C PHE A 57 -4.71 -6.74 6.69
N PRO A 58 -6.05 -6.78 6.51
CA PRO A 58 -6.68 -7.02 5.21
C PRO A 58 -6.30 -6.05 4.10
N ASN A 59 -5.90 -4.82 4.45
CA ASN A 59 -5.54 -3.77 3.51
C ASN A 59 -4.03 -3.65 3.28
N THR A 60 -3.23 -4.63 3.73
CA THR A 60 -1.78 -4.60 3.56
C THR A 60 -1.39 -4.78 2.10
N GLN A 61 -0.44 -3.97 1.64
CA GLN A 61 0.20 -4.14 0.35
C GLN A 61 1.64 -4.64 0.56
N ILE A 62 1.95 -5.81 0.02
CA ILE A 62 3.31 -6.37 0.06
C ILE A 62 4.02 -5.96 -1.23
N LYS A 63 5.09 -5.19 -1.10
CA LYS A 63 5.99 -4.88 -2.21
C LYS A 63 7.17 -5.84 -2.18
N LEU A 64 7.22 -6.76 -3.14
CA LEU A 64 8.35 -7.68 -3.30
C LEU A 64 9.49 -6.95 -3.99
N SER A 65 10.64 -6.87 -3.31
CA SER A 65 11.88 -6.33 -3.88
C SER A 65 12.75 -7.50 -4.33
N GLY A 66 12.95 -7.61 -5.64
CA GLY A 66 13.72 -8.71 -6.25
C GLY A 66 13.13 -9.05 -7.61
N SER A 67 13.99 -9.21 -8.60
CA SER A 67 13.59 -9.66 -9.92
C SER A 67 13.14 -11.12 -9.84
N ILE A 68 11.84 -11.34 -9.61
CA ILE A 68 11.16 -12.30 -10.46
C ILE A 68 11.42 -11.77 -11.87
N THR A 69 11.98 -12.56 -12.77
CA THR A 69 12.23 -12.14 -14.16
C THR A 69 10.91 -11.71 -14.82
N ALA A 70 10.49 -10.50 -14.52
CA ALA A 70 9.54 -9.73 -15.27
C ALA A 70 10.40 -9.02 -16.30
N GLU A 71 10.06 -9.23 -17.57
CA GLU A 71 10.30 -8.22 -18.60
C GLU A 71 10.11 -6.83 -17.97
N PRO A 72 11.00 -5.85 -18.28
CA PRO A 72 10.97 -4.56 -17.61
C PRO A 72 9.53 -4.08 -17.65
N ILE A 73 8.89 -3.99 -16.47
CA ILE A 73 7.52 -3.49 -16.33
C ILE A 73 7.55 -2.20 -17.11
N ALA A 74 6.94 -2.21 -18.31
CA ALA A 74 6.94 -1.05 -19.17
C ALA A 74 6.46 0.08 -18.27
N LYS A 75 7.31 1.11 -18.08
CA LYS A 75 7.01 2.23 -17.19
C LYS A 75 5.55 2.58 -17.40
N SER A 76 4.78 2.75 -16.32
CA SER A 76 3.37 3.09 -16.49
C SER A 76 3.28 4.31 -17.41
N VAL A 77 2.23 4.41 -18.21
CA VAL A 77 2.07 5.55 -19.13
C VAL A 77 2.16 6.88 -18.37
N GLU A 78 1.72 6.90 -17.11
CA GLU A 78 1.88 8.01 -16.18
C GLU A 78 3.35 8.32 -15.86
N ASP A 79 4.18 7.31 -15.55
CA ASP A 79 5.60 7.49 -15.28
C ASP A 79 6.35 8.05 -16.51
N GLN A 80 6.01 7.55 -17.70
CA GLN A 80 6.60 8.03 -18.95
C GLN A 80 6.22 9.49 -19.22
N LEU A 81 4.94 9.84 -19.00
CA LEU A 81 4.45 11.20 -19.15
C LEU A 81 5.12 12.16 -18.16
N LEU A 82 5.26 11.75 -16.90
CA LEU A 82 5.91 12.56 -15.86
C LEU A 82 7.41 12.76 -16.13
N GLU A 83 8.10 11.75 -16.66
CA GLU A 83 9.51 11.86 -17.03
C GLU A 83 9.72 12.90 -18.14
N VAL A 84 8.88 12.85 -19.19
CA VAL A 84 8.90 13.84 -20.26
C VAL A 84 8.58 15.23 -19.69
N TYR A 85 7.51 15.35 -18.92
CA TYR A 85 7.08 16.63 -18.34
C TYR A 85 8.14 17.28 -17.46
N ARG A 86 8.88 16.49 -16.66
CA ARG A 86 9.94 17.00 -15.77
C ARG A 86 11.09 17.65 -16.53
N ARG A 87 11.40 17.14 -17.73
CA ARG A 87 12.50 17.64 -18.58
C ARG A 87 12.16 18.92 -19.34
N LEU A 88 10.89 19.32 -19.38
CA LEU A 88 10.43 20.54 -20.05
C LEU A 88 10.80 21.80 -19.27
N THR A 89 11.12 22.88 -19.98
CA THR A 89 11.24 24.23 -19.40
C THR A 89 9.90 24.72 -18.85
N PRO A 90 9.87 25.77 -18.01
CA PRO A 90 8.61 26.36 -17.55
C PRO A 90 7.67 26.76 -18.69
N GLU A 91 8.17 27.36 -19.76
CA GLU A 91 7.38 27.76 -20.93
C GLU A 91 6.83 26.55 -21.69
N GLU A 92 7.63 25.49 -21.82
CA GLU A 92 7.23 24.24 -22.45
C GLU A 92 6.17 23.48 -21.65
N LYS A 93 6.23 23.54 -20.31
CA LYS A 93 5.19 22.96 -19.44
C LYS A 93 3.84 23.63 -19.66
N VAL A 94 3.83 24.96 -19.78
CA VAL A 94 2.60 25.73 -20.08
C VAL A 94 2.05 25.33 -21.46
N ARG A 95 2.90 25.24 -22.48
CA ARG A 95 2.48 24.78 -23.82
C ARG A 95 1.95 23.34 -23.80
N CYS A 96 2.62 22.44 -23.08
CA CYS A 96 2.18 21.05 -22.90
C CYS A 96 0.79 20.98 -22.27
N LEU A 97 0.54 21.75 -21.21
CA LEU A 97 -0.77 21.83 -20.58
C LEU A 97 -1.84 22.39 -21.53
N ALA A 98 -1.53 23.44 -22.31
CA ALA A 98 -2.46 24.00 -23.29
C ALA A 98 -2.87 22.97 -24.36
N ILE A 99 -1.92 22.16 -24.84
CA ILE A 99 -2.19 21.08 -25.81
C ILE A 99 -3.09 20.01 -25.18
N VAL A 100 -2.81 19.59 -23.95
CA VAL A 100 -3.63 18.61 -23.22
C VAL A 100 -5.05 19.14 -23.01
N ILE A 101 -5.20 20.41 -22.63
CA ILE A 101 -6.50 21.07 -22.46
C ILE A 101 -7.29 21.08 -23.77
N ALA A 102 -6.64 21.44 -24.88
CA ALA A 102 -7.28 21.52 -26.19
C ALA A 102 -7.77 20.16 -26.70
N ASN A 103 -7.03 19.08 -26.41
CA ASN A 103 -7.37 17.73 -26.86
C ASN A 103 -8.33 16.98 -25.91
N PHE A 104 -8.42 17.39 -24.65
CA PHE A 104 -9.27 16.74 -23.64
C PHE A 104 -10.10 17.75 -22.81
N PRO A 105 -10.92 18.61 -23.45
CA PRO A 105 -11.60 19.71 -22.78
C PRO A 105 -12.57 19.25 -21.67
N ASP A 106 -13.21 18.09 -21.86
CA ASP A 106 -14.24 17.57 -20.93
C ASP A 106 -13.66 17.04 -19.61
N LYS A 107 -12.37 16.71 -19.58
CA LYS A 107 -11.71 16.18 -18.38
C LYS A 107 -11.29 17.28 -17.41
N ILE A 108 -11.26 18.54 -17.85
CA ILE A 108 -10.80 19.69 -17.07
C ILE A 108 -11.98 20.51 -16.54
N ARG A 109 -13.12 20.51 -17.24
CA ARG A 109 -14.35 21.19 -16.80
C ARG A 109 -14.99 20.61 -15.53
N LYS A 110 -14.72 19.35 -15.17
CA LYS A 110 -15.32 18.69 -13.99
C LYS A 110 -14.74 19.12 -12.62
N ARG A 111 -13.85 20.11 -12.55
CA ARG A 111 -13.22 20.59 -11.29
C ARG A 111 -13.40 22.08 -10.97
N MET A 112 -14.17 22.83 -11.76
CA MET A 112 -14.40 24.28 -11.54
C MET A 112 -15.85 24.64 -11.13
N THR A 113 -16.60 23.66 -10.65
CA THR A 113 -17.90 23.82 -9.97
C THR A 113 -17.85 23.05 -8.66
#